data_AF-A0AAF1KQW9-F1
#
_entry.id   AF-A0AAF1KQW9-F1
#
_cell.length_a   1.000
_cell.length_b   1.000
_cell.length_c   1.000
_cell.angle_alpha   90.00
_cell.angle_beta   90.00
_cell.angle_gamma   90.00
#
_symmetry.space_group_name_H-M   'P 1'
#
loop_
_entity.id
_entity.type
_entity.pdbx_description
1 polymer ?
#
loop_
_entity_poly.entity_id
_entity_poly.type
_entity_poly.pdbx_seq_one_letter_code
_entity_poly.pdbx_strand_id
1 'polypeptide(L)'
;MSNGTDSFILQNFYVKEMAENFVLQLTVPDANAWWAKYDPTHVAKRFRTKLPTSPILQPWGMIVGFVHDPSSVLWQVTEARL
;
A
#
# COMPACT_ATOMS: atom_id res chain seq x y z
N MET A 1 -2.50 11.05 -7.75
CA MET A 1 -3.52 10.10 -8.25
C MET A 1 -4.71 10.13 -7.30
N SER A 2 -5.93 9.89 -7.78
CA SER A 2 -7.14 9.85 -6.94
C SER A 2 -8.06 8.72 -7.38
N ASN A 3 -8.80 8.13 -6.43
CA ASN A 3 -9.88 7.16 -6.69
C ASN A 3 -11.28 7.78 -6.54
N GLY A 4 -11.39 9.11 -6.38
CA GLY A 4 -12.62 9.85 -6.14
C GLY A 4 -12.86 10.22 -4.67
N THR A 5 -12.48 9.37 -3.73
CA THR A 5 -12.63 9.61 -2.27
C THR A 5 -11.30 9.98 -1.61
N ASP A 6 -10.21 9.41 -2.12
CA ASP A 6 -8.86 9.54 -1.61
C ASP A 6 -7.95 10.05 -2.72
N SER A 7 -6.93 10.80 -2.34
CA SER A 7 -5.89 11.22 -3.27
C SER A 7 -4.54 11.34 -2.59
N PHE A 8 -3.48 11.11 -3.36
CA PHE A 8 -2.11 11.37 -2.96
C PHE A 8 -1.35 12.03 -4.09
N ILE A 9 -0.30 12.77 -3.73
CA ILE A 9 0.55 13.49 -4.67
C ILE A 9 1.91 12.80 -4.72
N LEU A 10 2.43 12.65 -5.94
CA LEU A 10 3.82 12.28 -6.17
C LEU A 10 4.58 13.53 -6.56
N GLN A 11 5.75 13.71 -5.96
CA GLN A 11 6.70 14.72 -6.38
C GLN A 11 7.80 14.05 -7.21
N ASN A 12 8.29 14.74 -8.25
CA ASN A 12 9.45 14.28 -9.01
C ASN A 12 10.76 14.60 -8.25
N PHE A 13 10.91 13.97 -7.08
CA PHE A 13 12.06 14.09 -6.21
C PHE A 13 12.32 12.74 -5.55
N TYR A 14 13.53 12.21 -5.70
CA TYR A 14 13.88 10.88 -5.22
C TYR A 14 15.16 10.89 -4.41
N VAL A 15 15.03 10.52 -3.13
CA VAL A 15 16.14 10.19 -2.24
C VAL A 15 15.90 8.77 -1.76
N LYS A 16 16.77 7.84 -2.17
CA LYS A 16 16.61 6.40 -1.91
C LYS A 16 16.42 6.08 -0.43
N GLU A 17 17.28 6.63 0.42
CA GLU A 17 17.25 6.39 1.86
C GLU A 17 15.93 6.87 2.50
N MET A 18 15.41 8.00 2.04
CA MET A 18 14.09 8.48 2.45
C MET A 18 12.99 7.51 1.99
N ALA A 19 12.98 7.15 0.71
CA ALA A 19 11.92 6.33 0.13
C ALA A 19 11.85 4.92 0.75
N GLU A 20 13.01 4.31 1.04
CA GLU A 20 13.10 3.00 1.71
C GLU A 20 12.67 3.02 3.19
N ASN A 21 12.59 4.21 3.81
CA ASN A 21 12.13 4.42 5.19
C ASN A 21 10.76 5.11 5.27
N PHE A 22 10.10 5.34 4.13
CA PHE A 22 8.84 6.06 4.09
C PHE A 22 7.65 5.10 4.02
N VAL A 23 6.64 5.36 4.85
CA VAL A 23 5.41 4.56 4.92
C VAL A 23 4.20 5.47 4.70
N LEU A 24 3.30 5.06 3.81
CA LEU A 24 1.99 5.66 3.62
C LEU A 24 0.90 4.68 4.04
N GLN A 25 -0.13 5.16 4.73
CA GLN A 25 -1.30 4.36 5.06
C GLN A 25 -2.49 4.78 4.20
N LEU A 26 -3.09 3.81 3.51
CA LEU A 26 -4.39 3.92 2.85
C LEU A 26 -5.42 3.16 3.68
N THR A 27 -6.33 3.88 4.32
CA THR A 27 -7.40 3.28 5.11
C THR A 27 -8.62 2.99 4.23
N VAL A 28 -9.16 1.78 4.32
CA VAL A 28 -10.28 1.31 3.50
C VAL A 28 -11.33 0.61 4.37
N PRO A 29 -12.62 0.62 4.01
CA PRO A 29 -13.65 -0.02 4.83
C PRO A 29 -13.48 -1.55 4.99
N ASP A 30 -12.95 -2.22 3.97
CA ASP A 30 -12.67 -3.66 3.96
C ASP A 30 -11.36 -3.91 3.19
N ALA A 31 -10.33 -4.37 3.89
CA ALA A 31 -9.01 -4.55 3.29
C ALA A 31 -8.95 -5.74 2.34
N ASN A 32 -9.69 -6.82 2.64
CA ASN A 32 -9.72 -8.02 1.81
C ASN A 32 -10.45 -7.76 0.50
N ALA A 33 -11.59 -7.07 0.54
CA ALA A 33 -12.34 -6.67 -0.64
C ALA A 33 -11.52 -5.72 -1.53
N TRP A 34 -10.80 -4.76 -0.93
CA TRP A 34 -9.88 -3.90 -1.66
C TRP A 34 -8.78 -4.73 -2.35
N TRP A 35 -8.18 -5.68 -1.62
CA TRP A 35 -7.10 -6.52 -2.15
C TRP A 35 -7.54 -7.37 -3.33
N ALA A 36 -8.71 -8.02 -3.23
CA ALA A 36 -9.29 -8.83 -4.29
C ALA A 36 -9.62 -7.99 -5.53
N LYS A 37 -10.13 -6.76 -5.33
CA LYS A 37 -10.50 -5.86 -6.43
C LYS A 37 -9.29 -5.38 -7.23
N TYR A 38 -8.20 -5.00 -6.56
CA TYR A 38 -7.07 -4.33 -7.22
C TYR A 38 -5.88 -5.25 -7.54
N ASP A 39 -5.80 -6.44 -6.94
CA ASP A 39 -4.71 -7.41 -7.11
C ASP A 39 -3.31 -6.74 -7.19
N PRO A 40 -2.77 -6.28 -6.05
CA PRO A 40 -1.50 -5.57 -6.04
C PRO A 40 -0.31 -6.43 -6.51
N THR A 41 -0.47 -7.74 -6.73
CA THR A 41 0.59 -8.57 -7.31
C THR A 41 0.99 -8.11 -8.71
N HIS A 42 0.11 -7.43 -9.44
CA HIS A 42 0.43 -6.83 -10.74
C HIS A 42 1.54 -5.77 -10.63
N VAL A 43 1.59 -5.01 -9.53
CA VAL A 43 2.63 -3.99 -9.30
C VAL A 43 4.01 -4.66 -9.23
N ALA A 44 4.12 -5.72 -8.43
CA ALA A 44 5.36 -6.49 -8.31
C ALA A 44 5.80 -7.10 -9.64
N LYS A 45 4.88 -7.66 -10.41
CA LYS A 45 5.18 -8.24 -11.74
C LYS A 45 5.63 -7.17 -12.75
N ARG A 46 4.94 -6.04 -12.80
CA ARG A 46 5.19 -4.97 -13.78
C ARG A 46 6.47 -4.20 -13.49
N PHE A 47 6.70 -3.86 -12.22
CA PHE A 47 7.79 -2.98 -11.81
C PHE A 47 8.92 -3.69 -11.08
N ARG A 48 8.84 -5.02 -10.94
CA ARG A 48 9.83 -5.87 -10.26
C ARG A 48 10.06 -5.44 -8.80
N THR A 49 9.00 -4.96 -8.14
CA THR A 49 9.02 -4.65 -6.70
C THR A 49 8.90 -5.92 -5.87
N LYS A 50 9.05 -5.80 -4.55
CA LYS A 50 8.79 -6.90 -3.62
C LYS A 50 7.35 -7.39 -3.78
N LEU A 51 7.15 -8.70 -3.66
CA LEU A 51 5.80 -9.28 -3.65
C LEU A 51 5.00 -8.66 -2.49
N PRO A 52 3.74 -8.26 -2.73
CA PRO A 52 2.92 -7.69 -1.67
C PRO A 52 2.45 -8.79 -0.71
N THR A 53 2.25 -8.41 0.55
CA THR A 53 1.73 -9.30 1.60
C THR A 53 0.24 -9.03 1.78
N SER A 54 -0.60 -10.04 1.58
CA SER A 54 -2.06 -9.90 1.70
C SER A 54 -2.51 -9.43 3.09
N PRO A 55 -3.70 -8.82 3.20
CA PRO A 55 -4.21 -8.33 4.46
C PRO A 55 -4.33 -9.46 5.49
N ILE A 56 -3.80 -9.21 6.68
CA ILE A 56 -3.87 -10.14 7.81
C ILE A 56 -3.91 -9.36 9.12
N LEU A 57 -4.54 -9.94 10.14
CA LEU A 57 -4.55 -9.39 11.50
C LEU A 57 -3.13 -9.32 12.04
N GLN A 58 -2.68 -8.10 12.30
CA GLN A 58 -1.37 -7.81 12.85
C GLN A 58 -1.37 -7.89 14.38
N PRO A 59 -0.20 -8.06 15.03
CA PRO A 59 -0.09 -8.14 16.50
C PRO A 59 -0.66 -6.93 17.26
N TRP A 60 -0.75 -5.76 16.61
CA TRP A 60 -1.35 -4.54 17.15
C TRP A 60 -2.86 -4.40 16.89
N GLY A 61 -3.50 -5.45 16.36
CA GLY A 61 -4.95 -5.59 16.27
C GLY A 61 -5.60 -4.94 15.04
N MET A 62 -4.86 -4.69 13.95
CA MET A 62 -5.43 -4.18 12.70
C MET A 62 -5.26 -5.19 11.58
N ILE A 63 -6.22 -5.25 10.64
CA ILE A 63 -6.06 -5.99 9.39
C ILE A 63 -5.31 -5.10 8.40
N VAL A 64 -4.11 -5.51 8.01
CA VAL A 64 -3.19 -4.71 7.18
C VAL A 64 -2.57 -5.58 6.09
N GLY A 65 -2.63 -5.09 4.84
CA GLY A 65 -1.83 -5.59 3.73
C GLY A 65 -0.69 -4.63 3.38
N PHE A 66 0.39 -5.15 2.80
CA PHE A 66 1.62 -4.40 2.54
C PHE A 66 2.00 -4.43 1.06
N VAL A 67 2.24 -3.27 0.46
CA VAL A 67 2.62 -3.12 -0.96
C VAL A 67 3.82 -2.19 -1.05
N HIS A 68 4.85 -2.57 -1.81
CA HIS A 68 5.92 -1.64 -2.19
C HIS A 68 5.65 -1.06 -3.57
N ASP A 69 5.72 0.26 -3.68
CA ASP A 69 5.68 0.93 -4.98
C ASP A 69 7.06 0.90 -5.68
N PRO A 70 7.16 1.34 -6.95
CA PRO A 70 8.42 1.32 -7.70
C PRO A 70 9.55 2.17 -7.10
N SER A 71 9.23 3.10 -6.19
CA SER A 71 10.21 3.93 -5.49
C SER A 71 10.64 3.35 -4.14
N SER A 72 10.16 2.14 -3.79
CA SER A 72 10.38 1.43 -2.53
C SER A 72 9.57 1.93 -1.33
N VAL A 73 8.70 2.92 -1.49
CA VAL A 73 7.80 3.38 -0.41
C VAL A 73 6.87 2.23 -0.02
N LEU A 74 6.70 2.03 1.29
CA LEU A 74 5.80 1.03 1.82
C LEU A 74 4.39 1.60 1.95
N TRP A 75 3.43 0.96 1.30
CA TRP A 75 2.02 1.24 1.42
C TRP A 75 1.36 0.22 2.35
N GLN A 76 0.70 0.70 3.40
CA GLN A 76 -0.16 -0.09 4.28
C GLN A 76 -1.61 0.10 3.85
N VAL A 77 -2.24 -0.96 3.38
CA VAL A 77 -3.69 -1.00 3.11
C VAL A 77 -4.36 -1.52 4.37
N THR A 78 -4.96 -0.61 5.13
CA THR A 78 -5.44 -0.87 6.49
C THR A 78 -6.96 -0.83 6.53
N GLU A 79 -7.59 -1.84 7.10
CA GLU A 79 -9.03 -1.84 7.33
C GLU A 79 -9.42 -0.80 8.38
N ALA A 80 -10.43 0.01 8.09
CA ALA A 80 -10.98 0.98 9.01
C ALA A 80 -11.62 0.27 10.21
N ARG A 81 -11.33 0.74 11.43
CA ARG A 81 -12.11 0.33 12.60
C ARG A 81 -13.41 1.12 12.60
N LEU A 82 -14.53 0.41 12.55
CA LEU A 82 -15.88 0.96 12.78
C LEU A 82 -16.08 1.28 14.26
#